data_AF-A0A0J9D661-F1
#
_entry.id   AF-A0A0J9D661-F1
#
_cell.length_a   1.000
_cell.length_b   1.000
_cell.length_c   1.000
_cell.angle_alpha   90.00
_cell.angle_beta   90.00
_cell.angle_gamma   90.00
#
_symmetry.space_group_name_H-M   'P 1'
#
loop_
_entity.id
_entity.type
_entity.pdbx_description
1 polymer ?
#
loop_
_entity_poly.entity_id
_entity_poly.type
_entity_poly.pdbx_seq_one_letter_code
_entity_poly.pdbx_strand_id
1 'polypeptide(L)' 'MPANPGRNPFDGNDSPPLVDIRYRCGLVARAVDPNKRRWVRWPGRDDSMDIVSWQPAEGKDYELVWPAGEV' A
#
# COMPACT_ATOMS: atom_id res chain seq x y z
N MET A 1 -6.73 0.69 7.67
CA MET A 1 -6.05 -0.24 6.74
C MET A 1 -5.89 -1.63 7.38
N PRO A 2 -6.51 -2.70 6.84
CA PRO A 2 -6.18 -4.08 7.18
C PRO A 2 -4.70 -4.42 6.91
N ALA A 3 -4.15 -5.31 7.75
CA ALA A 3 -2.76 -5.79 7.62
C ALA A 3 -2.55 -6.55 6.31
N ASN A 4 -1.35 -6.41 5.72
CA ASN A 4 -1.00 -7.11 4.50
C ASN A 4 -0.64 -8.59 4.82
N PRO A 5 -1.39 -9.58 4.29
CA PRO A 5 -1.07 -11.00 4.47
C PRO A 5 0.11 -11.48 3.61
N GLY A 6 0.71 -10.60 2.81
CA GLY A 6 1.84 -10.92 1.95
C GLY A 6 1.48 -11.31 0.53
N ARG A 7 0.24 -11.07 0.12
CA ARG A 7 -0.26 -11.39 -1.22
C ARG A 7 -1.14 -10.25 -1.71
N ASN A 8 -1.00 -9.90 -2.98
CA ASN A 8 -1.94 -9.01 -3.66
C ASN A 8 -3.34 -9.65 -3.67
N PRO A 9 -4.35 -9.04 -3.02
CA PRO A 9 -5.71 -9.58 -3.03
C PRO A 9 -6.41 -9.43 -4.38
N PHE A 10 -5.84 -8.65 -5.30
CA PHE A 10 -6.35 -8.41 -6.64
C PHE A 10 -5.53 -9.11 -7.73
N ASP A 11 -4.63 -10.01 -7.35
CA ASP A 11 -3.82 -10.80 -8.28
C ASP A 11 -4.71 -11.55 -9.30
N GLY A 12 -4.42 -11.37 -10.60
CA GLY A 12 -5.23 -11.92 -11.69
C GLY A 12 -6.45 -11.09 -12.11
N ASN A 13 -6.71 -9.94 -11.47
CA ASN A 13 -7.69 -8.97 -11.96
C ASN A 13 -7.00 -7.95 -12.89
N ASP A 14 -7.39 -7.91 -14.16
CA ASP A 14 -6.84 -6.98 -15.17
C ASP A 14 -7.20 -5.51 -14.92
N SER A 15 -8.19 -5.23 -14.07
CA SER A 15 -8.63 -3.88 -13.73
C SER A 15 -9.07 -3.80 -12.26
N PRO A 16 -8.12 -3.87 -11.32
CA PRO A 16 -8.42 -3.82 -9.90
C PRO A 16 -8.83 -2.39 -9.47
N PRO A 17 -9.62 -2.25 -8.40
CA PRO A 17 -9.82 -0.94 -7.79
C PRO A 17 -8.48 -0.39 -7.27
N LEU A 18 -8.35 0.93 -7.26
CA LEU A 18 -7.21 1.59 -6.65
C LEU A 18 -7.20 1.36 -5.14
N VAL A 19 -6.00 1.34 -4.57
CA VAL A 19 -5.80 1.12 -3.13
C VAL A 19 -4.92 2.20 -2.53
N ASP A 20 -5.12 2.42 -1.23
CA ASP A 20 -4.15 3.11 -0.40
C ASP A 20 -3.25 2.07 0.27
N ILE A 21 -1.94 2.33 0.29
CA ILE A 21 -0.92 1.44 0.81
C ILE A 21 -0.09 2.19 1.85
N ARG A 22 0.10 1.56 3.01
CA ARG A 22 1.08 1.98 4.02
C ARG A 22 2.31 1.09 3.92
N TYR A 23 3.47 1.73 3.79
CA TYR A 23 4.77 1.08 3.81
C TYR A 23 5.37 1.05 5.22
N ARG A 24 6.33 0.16 5.44
CA ARG A 24 7.05 0.02 6.70
C ARG A 24 7.72 1.32 7.14
N CYS A 25 8.25 2.10 6.21
CA CYS A 25 8.86 3.41 6.49
C CYS A 25 7.88 4.51 6.95
N GLY A 26 6.59 4.21 7.02
CA GLY A 26 5.56 5.18 7.40
C GLY A 26 4.96 5.96 6.22
N LEU A 27 5.52 5.84 5.01
CA LEU A 27 4.96 6.45 3.81
C LEU A 27 3.58 5.85 3.49
N VAL A 28 2.65 6.72 3.08
CA VAL A 28 1.33 6.31 2.59
C VAL A 28 1.19 6.70 1.12
N ALA A 29 1.05 5.72 0.23
CA ALA A 29 0.72 5.95 -1.17
C ALA A 29 -0.79 5.80 -1.36
N ARG A 30 -1.44 6.81 -1.93
CA ARG A 30 -2.89 6.87 -2.09
C ARG A 30 -3.30 6.58 -3.53
N ALA A 31 -4.47 5.97 -3.72
CA ALA A 31 -5.08 5.74 -5.03
C ALA A 31 -4.11 5.11 -6.08
N VAL A 32 -3.37 4.08 -5.68
CA VAL A 32 -2.41 3.40 -6.55
C VAL A 32 -2.97 2.09 -7.11
N ASP A 33 -2.50 1.71 -8.29
CA ASP A 33 -2.78 0.40 -8.88
C ASP A 33 -2.06 -0.70 -8.06
N PRO A 34 -2.80 -1.62 -7.42
CA PRO A 34 -2.22 -2.67 -6.60
C PRO A 34 -1.34 -3.64 -7.40
N ASN A 35 -1.58 -3.83 -8.70
CA ASN A 35 -0.77 -4.72 -9.55
C ASN A 35 0.61 -4.13 -9.87
N LYS A 36 0.77 -2.81 -9.75
CA LYS A 36 2.05 -2.09 -9.95
C LYS A 36 2.82 -1.91 -8.64
N ARG A 37 2.54 -2.73 -7.63
CA ARG A 37 3.10 -2.64 -6.29
C ARG A 37 3.64 -3.99 -5.84
N ARG A 38 4.63 -3.94 -4.95
CA ARG A 38 5.32 -5.12 -4.47
C ARG A 38 4.64 -5.64 -3.20
N TRP A 39 3.92 -6.75 -3.32
CA TRP A 39 3.30 -7.43 -2.19
C TRP A 39 4.25 -8.49 -1.65
N VAL A 40 4.81 -8.26 -0.46
CA VAL A 40 5.76 -9.18 0.18
C VAL A 40 5.18 -9.65 1.51
N ARG A 41 5.43 -10.93 1.85
CA ARG A 41 5.03 -11.53 3.13
C ARG A 41 5.80 -10.92 4.29
N TRP A 42 5.05 -10.29 5.19
CA TRP A 42 5.49 -9.94 6.53
C TRP A 42 5.29 -11.15 7.48
N PRO A 43 6.16 -11.40 8.48
CA PRO A 43 7.46 -10.80 8.74
C PRO A 43 8.58 -11.68 8.15
N GLY A 44 8.98 -11.47 6.89
CA GLY A 44 10.11 -12.19 6.28
C GLY A 44 11.25 -11.28 5.82
N ARG A 45 11.03 -9.97 5.75
CA ARG A 45 11.97 -8.94 5.30
C ARG A 45 11.75 -7.63 6.05
N ASP A 46 12.73 -6.73 5.95
CA ASP A 46 12.79 -5.43 6.60
C ASP A 46 13.00 -4.25 5.64
N ASP A 47 12.56 -4.41 4.39
CA ASP A 47 12.65 -3.32 3.40
C ASP A 47 11.71 -2.18 3.81
N SER A 48 12.21 -0.95 3.68
CA SER A 48 11.48 0.28 4.02
C SER A 48 10.20 0.44 3.17
N MET A 49 10.20 -0.10 1.95
CA MET A 49 9.09 -0.10 1.00
C MET A 49 8.25 -1.38 1.02
N ASP A 50 8.40 -2.23 2.04
CA ASP A 50 7.48 -3.35 2.23
C ASP A 50 6.09 -2.84 2.66
N ILE A 51 5.06 -3.34 1.99
CA ILE A 51 3.66 -3.02 2.29
C ILE A 51 3.27 -3.70 3.61
N VAL A 52 2.85 -2.93 4.61
CA VAL A 52 2.42 -3.44 5.93
C VAL A 52 0.91 -3.48 6.10
N SER A 53 0.18 -2.60 5.42
CA SER A 53 -1.27 -2.57 5.42
C SER A 53 -1.79 -1.83 4.17
N TRP A 54 -3.02 -2.10 3.77
CA TRP A 54 -3.66 -1.45 2.62
C TRP A 54 -5.16 -1.28 2.87
N GLN A 55 -5.86 -0.52 2.02
CA GLN A 55 -7.32 -0.46 1.96
C GLN A 55 -7.77 -0.04 0.56
N PRO A 56 -9.00 -0.34 0.12
CA PRO A 56 -9.57 0.28 -1.07
C PRO A 56 -9.50 1.81 -0.97
N ALA A 57 -9.14 2.49 -2.06
CA ALA A 57 -9.11 3.94 -2.08
C ALA A 57 -10.55 4.49 -2.07
N GLU A 58 -10.81 5.44 -1.17
CA GLU A 58 -12.08 6.15 -1.08
C GLU A 58 -11.87 7.62 -1.48
N GLY A 59 -12.70 8.13 -2.40
CA GLY A 59 -12.59 9.51 -2.90
C GLY A 59 -11.54 9.66 -4.00
N LYS A 60 -11.94 10.30 -5.11
CA LYS A 60 -11.03 10.70 -6.18
C LYS A 60 -10.20 11.86 -5.65
N ASP A 61 -8.90 11.67 -5.56
CA ASP A 61 -7.83 12.60 -5.98
C ASP A 61 -6.54 12.21 -5.26
N TYR A 62 -5.47 12.14 -6.04
CA TYR A 62 -4.15 11.73 -5.62
C TYR A 62 -3.59 12.77 -4.64
N GLU A 63 -3.45 12.41 -3.37
CA GLU A 63 -2.69 13.21 -2.40
C GLU A 63 -1.50 12.38 -1.92
N LEU A 64 -0.28 12.80 -2.29
CA LEU A 64 0.95 12.16 -1.85
C LEU A 64 1.30 12.76 -0.48
N VAL A 65 0.67 12.23 0.57
CA VAL A 65 0.89 12.68 1.95
C VAL A 65 2.21 12.09 2.45
N TRP A 66 3.27 12.89 2.42
CA TRP A 66 4.51 12.59 3.14
C TRP A 66 4.24 12.75 4.65
N PRO A 67 4.77 11.88 5.53
CA PRO A 67 4.63 12.11 6.96
C PRO A 67 5.27 13.44 7.33
N ALA A 68 4.47 14.38 7.87
CA ALA A 68 4.98 15.56 8.53
C ALA A 68 5.88 15.10 9.67
N GLY A 69 7.16 15.48 9.61
CA GLY A 69 8.14 15.12 10.62
C GLY A 69 7.66 15.48 12.03
N GLU A 70 7.82 14.54 12.96
CA GLU A 70 7.86 14.89 14.37
C GLU A 70 9.20 15.57 14.67
N VAL A 71 9.08 16.82 15.14
CA VAL A 71 10.03 17.71 15.85
C VAL A 71 11.25 18.26 15.11
#